data_AF-A0A6M0AJW9-F1
#
_entry.id   AF-A0A6M0AJW9-F1
#
_cell.length_a   1.000
_cell.length_b   1.000
_cell.length_c   1.000
_cell.angle_alpha   90.00
_cell.angle_beta   90.00
_cell.angle_gamma   90.00
#
_symmetry.space_group_name_H-M   'P 1'
#
loop_
_entity.id
_entity.type
_entity.pdbx_description
1 polymer ?
#
loop_
_entity_poly.entity_id
_entity_poly.type
_entity_poly.pdbx_seq_one_letter_code
_entity_poly.pdbx_strand_id
1 'polypeptide(L)'
;MKTRPRGAQPSQLCRSDNTTTIFEHLIHKLHSGKCLVLLDGLDEVFNQEIRQQIVNQIEEFVTKFHNNKFVITSRIAGYREVKLSQRFSHFTITEMEPEQVERFLDRWCLAVEKAQRPDASQHYWQQEADHQSRELKEAIAASEGVKRMTGNPLLLTILALIHRNGSRLPNQRVKLYELAVQTLTEDWQLSKKLPGVETLVLKESQVMALLAPLADWMHEHKPSGLVSEPEVREKLAQIHGELNDEDPDSESVQWQINDFLRRVRETTGLFVERAPGSYGFMHLTFEEYFAARYIADNDVSDILDIINSHRYEARWDEPILLALGYLGSENPRRINKLVQGFFKPLDDYQPRIDHGEIKIRKTSSKDVVLVWPVLGENSTVSYQESPSLLQDLLFAGKVLADVDVNSKIRSTVIQQLVWTY
;
A
#
# COMPACT_ATOMS: atom_id res chain seq x y z
N MET A 1 24.42 15.35 -70.83
CA MET A 1 25.23 15.29 -69.59
C MET A 1 24.29 15.45 -68.40
N LYS A 2 24.10 14.35 -67.65
CA LYS A 2 23.71 14.21 -66.23
C LYS A 2 22.89 15.32 -65.50
N THR A 3 21.66 14.93 -65.12
CA THR A 3 21.03 14.97 -63.76
C THR A 3 20.91 16.29 -62.97
N ARG A 4 19.67 16.68 -62.60
CA ARG A 4 19.08 16.59 -61.23
C ARG A 4 17.63 17.13 -61.18
N PRO A 5 16.70 16.49 -60.45
CA PRO A 5 15.30 16.92 -60.31
C PRO A 5 14.94 17.49 -58.92
N ARG A 6 13.72 18.05 -58.82
CA ARG A 6 12.88 18.31 -57.63
C ARG A 6 13.16 19.58 -56.80
N GLY A 7 12.28 20.57 -56.95
CA GLY A 7 11.78 21.39 -55.83
C GLY A 7 10.50 20.75 -55.32
N ALA A 8 10.55 20.13 -54.15
CA ALA A 8 9.40 19.56 -53.46
C ALA A 8 8.62 20.68 -52.75
N GLN A 9 7.29 20.65 -52.90
CA GLN A 9 6.37 21.36 -52.03
C GLN A 9 6.54 20.89 -50.58
N PRO A 10 6.27 21.74 -49.57
CA PRO A 10 6.32 21.32 -48.19
C PRO A 10 5.21 20.30 -47.94
N SER A 11 5.62 19.05 -47.72
CA SER A 11 4.77 17.98 -47.22
C SER A 11 4.14 18.41 -45.90
N GLN A 12 2.82 18.58 -45.91
CA GLN A 12 2.00 18.45 -44.71
C GLN A 12 2.36 17.11 -44.07
N LEU A 13 3.11 17.14 -42.98
CA LEU A 13 3.30 15.97 -42.14
C LEU A 13 1.98 15.72 -41.40
N CYS A 14 1.24 14.73 -41.88
CA CYS A 14 0.11 14.11 -41.18
C CYS A 14 0.52 13.76 -39.74
N ARG A 15 -0.16 14.34 -38.76
CA ARG A 15 -0.04 14.00 -37.33
C ARG A 15 -1.36 13.40 -36.78
N SER A 16 -2.17 12.73 -37.61
CA SER A 16 -3.50 12.27 -37.20
C SER A 16 -3.90 10.80 -37.47
N ASP A 17 -3.02 9.91 -37.97
CA ASP A 17 -3.48 8.57 -38.43
C ASP A 17 -3.08 7.37 -37.54
N ASN A 18 -2.09 7.47 -36.66
CA ASN A 18 -1.60 6.28 -35.92
C ASN A 18 -2.58 5.78 -34.83
N THR A 19 -3.30 6.67 -34.14
CA THR A 19 -4.18 6.27 -33.02
C THR A 19 -5.41 5.50 -33.50
N THR A 20 -5.99 5.93 -34.63
CA THR A 20 -7.12 5.26 -35.29
C THR A 20 -6.75 3.84 -35.70
N THR A 21 -5.54 3.63 -36.26
CA THR A 21 -5.08 2.30 -36.67
C THR A 21 -4.82 1.34 -35.51
N ILE A 22 -4.30 1.82 -34.38
CA ILE A 22 -4.07 0.98 -33.19
C ILE A 22 -5.40 0.59 -32.57
N PHE A 23 -6.32 1.54 -32.44
CA PHE A 23 -7.65 1.29 -31.87
C PHE A 23 -8.42 0.25 -32.70
N GLU A 24 -8.49 0.42 -34.03
CA GLU A 24 -9.12 -0.54 -34.93
C GLU A 24 -8.46 -1.92 -34.85
N HIS A 25 -7.13 -1.98 -34.77
CA HIS A 25 -6.40 -3.22 -34.61
C HIS A 25 -6.76 -3.93 -33.30
N LEU A 26 -6.80 -3.21 -32.18
CA LEU A 26 -7.16 -3.78 -30.87
C LEU A 26 -8.59 -4.30 -30.87
N ILE A 27 -9.55 -3.54 -31.41
CA ILE A 27 -10.95 -3.97 -31.54
C ILE A 27 -11.06 -5.23 -32.39
N HIS A 28 -10.37 -5.28 -33.54
CA HIS A 28 -10.34 -6.48 -34.38
C HIS A 28 -9.74 -7.69 -33.63
N LYS A 29 -8.64 -7.50 -32.88
CA LYS A 29 -8.02 -8.58 -32.09
C LYS A 29 -8.93 -9.08 -30.99
N LEU A 30 -9.60 -8.19 -30.27
CA LEU A 30 -10.60 -8.50 -29.25
C LEU A 30 -11.77 -9.31 -29.84
N HIS A 31 -12.33 -8.88 -30.98
CA HIS A 31 -13.39 -9.67 -31.64
C HIS A 31 -12.89 -11.06 -32.09
N SER A 32 -11.63 -11.16 -32.49
CA SER A 32 -11.03 -12.43 -32.92
C SER A 32 -10.59 -13.37 -31.78
N GLY A 33 -10.75 -12.97 -30.50
CA GLY A 33 -10.36 -13.80 -29.35
C GLY A 33 -8.84 -13.93 -29.16
N LYS A 34 -8.06 -12.98 -29.67
CA LYS A 34 -6.58 -13.05 -29.69
C LYS A 34 -5.91 -12.16 -28.65
N CYS A 35 -6.65 -11.79 -27.59
CA CYS A 35 -6.14 -10.94 -26.52
C CYS A 35 -6.13 -11.69 -25.17
N LEU A 36 -5.09 -11.37 -24.39
CA LEU A 36 -5.09 -11.51 -22.94
C LEU A 36 -5.26 -10.10 -22.37
N VAL A 37 -6.35 -9.87 -21.65
CA VAL A 37 -6.65 -8.59 -21.01
C VAL A 37 -6.32 -8.71 -19.53
N LEU A 38 -5.43 -7.84 -19.05
CA LEU A 38 -5.01 -7.76 -17.65
C LEU A 38 -5.56 -6.45 -17.07
N LEU A 39 -6.41 -6.55 -16.05
CA LEU A 39 -6.94 -5.42 -15.31
C LEU A 39 -6.35 -5.46 -13.90
N ASP A 40 -5.45 -4.53 -13.60
CA ASP A 40 -4.73 -4.50 -12.34
C ASP A 40 -5.41 -3.58 -11.32
N GLY A 41 -5.54 -4.01 -10.07
CA GLY A 41 -5.93 -3.14 -8.94
C GLY A 41 -7.38 -2.66 -8.92
N LEU A 42 -8.38 -3.56 -8.99
CA LEU A 42 -9.80 -3.16 -8.91
C LEU A 42 -10.17 -2.40 -7.61
N ASP A 43 -9.44 -2.63 -6.53
CA ASP A 43 -9.62 -1.95 -5.23
C ASP A 43 -9.15 -0.50 -5.21
N GLU A 44 -8.38 -0.06 -6.20
CA GLU A 44 -7.98 1.35 -6.36
C GLU A 44 -9.16 2.27 -6.66
N VAL A 45 -10.35 1.71 -6.94
CA VAL A 45 -11.60 2.46 -7.05
C VAL A 45 -12.25 2.56 -5.68
N PHE A 46 -12.14 3.71 -5.01
CA PHE A 46 -12.61 3.85 -3.61
C PHE A 46 -14.11 3.88 -3.45
N ASN A 47 -14.77 4.74 -4.22
CA ASN A 47 -16.19 4.91 -4.10
C ASN A 47 -16.88 3.60 -4.51
N GLN A 48 -17.60 2.99 -3.57
CA GLN A 48 -18.25 1.70 -3.77
C GLN A 48 -19.24 1.70 -4.94
N GLU A 49 -19.97 2.81 -5.16
CA GLU A 49 -20.89 2.96 -6.29
C GLU A 49 -20.14 2.99 -7.62
N ILE A 50 -19.05 3.76 -7.69
CA ILE A 50 -18.18 3.80 -8.88
C ILE A 50 -17.54 2.43 -9.11
N ARG A 51 -17.08 1.74 -8.06
CA ARG A 51 -16.54 0.38 -8.15
C ARG A 51 -17.59 -0.59 -8.69
N GLN A 52 -18.84 -0.49 -8.22
CA GLN A 52 -19.95 -1.29 -8.75
C GLN A 52 -20.21 -0.99 -10.23
N GLN A 53 -20.15 0.26 -10.65
CA GLN A 53 -20.27 0.63 -12.06
C GLN A 53 -19.13 0.05 -12.90
N ILE A 54 -17.88 0.12 -12.42
CA ILE A 54 -16.72 -0.45 -13.10
C ILE A 54 -16.84 -1.97 -13.20
N VAL A 55 -17.25 -2.64 -12.13
CA VAL A 55 -17.51 -4.08 -12.16
C VAL A 55 -18.59 -4.43 -13.20
N ASN A 56 -19.68 -3.68 -13.28
CA ASN A 56 -20.70 -3.88 -14.30
C ASN A 56 -20.15 -3.68 -15.72
N GLN A 57 -19.31 -2.65 -15.93
CA GLN A 57 -18.67 -2.41 -17.23
C GLN A 57 -17.69 -3.54 -17.60
N ILE A 58 -16.93 -4.07 -16.63
CA ILE A 58 -16.05 -5.23 -16.84
C ILE A 58 -16.90 -6.44 -17.26
N GLU A 59 -18.02 -6.69 -16.58
CA GLU A 59 -18.92 -7.80 -16.91
C GLU A 59 -19.52 -7.68 -18.32
N GLU A 60 -19.93 -6.48 -18.71
CA GLU A 60 -20.41 -6.18 -20.07
C GLU A 60 -19.29 -6.36 -21.10
N PHE A 61 -18.09 -5.88 -20.80
CA PHE A 61 -16.91 -5.99 -21.67
C PHE A 61 -16.52 -7.45 -21.90
N VAL A 62 -16.48 -8.26 -20.83
CA VAL A 62 -16.21 -9.70 -20.91
C VAL A 62 -17.31 -10.42 -21.68
N THR A 63 -18.57 -10.01 -21.52
CA THR A 63 -19.69 -10.57 -22.29
C THR A 63 -19.55 -10.27 -23.78
N LYS A 64 -19.23 -9.02 -24.14
CA LYS A 64 -19.05 -8.58 -25.53
C LYS A 64 -17.87 -9.26 -26.21
N PHE A 65 -16.79 -9.49 -25.48
CA PHE A 65 -15.53 -10.03 -26.00
C PHE A 65 -15.17 -11.39 -25.39
N HIS A 66 -16.17 -12.27 -25.25
CA HIS A 66 -16.09 -13.54 -24.52
C HIS A 66 -15.05 -14.55 -25.03
N ASN A 67 -14.51 -14.38 -26.25
CA ASN A 67 -13.49 -15.27 -26.82
C ASN A 67 -12.07 -14.98 -26.29
N ASN A 68 -11.88 -13.94 -25.48
CA ASN A 68 -10.57 -13.58 -24.92
C ASN A 68 -10.36 -14.16 -23.52
N LYS A 69 -9.13 -14.06 -23.03
CA LYS A 69 -8.79 -14.34 -21.63
C LYS A 69 -8.72 -13.03 -20.85
N PHE A 70 -9.26 -13.04 -19.64
CA PHE A 70 -9.29 -11.90 -18.74
C PHE A 70 -8.69 -12.31 -17.40
N VAL A 71 -7.79 -11.49 -16.88
CA VAL A 71 -7.25 -11.60 -15.53
C VAL A 71 -7.50 -10.27 -14.85
N ILE A 72 -8.17 -10.31 -13.71
CA ILE A 72 -8.44 -9.13 -12.89
C ILE A 72 -7.79 -9.36 -11.52
N THR A 73 -7.04 -8.38 -11.02
CA THR A 73 -6.44 -8.42 -9.69
C THR A 73 -7.13 -7.42 -8.77
N SER A 74 -7.12 -7.71 -7.47
CA SER A 74 -7.61 -6.82 -6.43
C SER A 74 -7.10 -7.26 -5.06
N ARG A 75 -6.97 -6.32 -4.11
CA ARG A 75 -6.84 -6.65 -2.69
C ARG A 75 -8.11 -7.32 -2.16
N ILE A 76 -7.93 -8.21 -1.19
CA ILE A 76 -9.02 -9.00 -0.58
C ILE A 76 -10.10 -8.10 0.04
N ALA A 77 -9.69 -7.03 0.73
CA ALA A 77 -10.61 -6.14 1.43
C ALA A 77 -11.56 -5.43 0.45
N GLY A 78 -11.02 -4.74 -0.57
CA GLY A 78 -11.84 -4.06 -1.58
C GLY A 78 -12.69 -4.99 -2.45
N TYR A 79 -12.23 -6.22 -2.69
CA TYR A 79 -12.97 -7.21 -3.49
C TYR A 79 -14.21 -7.78 -2.79
N ARG A 80 -14.21 -7.88 -1.45
CA ARG A 80 -15.34 -8.48 -0.72
C ARG A 80 -16.62 -7.65 -0.78
N GLU A 81 -16.48 -6.33 -0.92
CA GLU A 81 -17.58 -5.36 -0.96
C GLU A 81 -18.30 -5.37 -2.31
N VAL A 82 -17.54 -5.44 -3.41
CA VAL A 82 -18.06 -5.45 -4.78
C VAL A 82 -17.36 -6.56 -5.54
N LYS A 83 -18.08 -7.68 -5.73
CA LYS A 83 -17.54 -8.90 -6.35
C LYS A 83 -17.89 -8.98 -7.83
N LEU A 84 -16.97 -9.51 -8.62
CA LEU A 84 -17.30 -10.01 -9.95
C LEU A 84 -18.20 -11.25 -9.83
N SER A 85 -18.95 -11.55 -10.89
CA SER A 85 -19.87 -12.67 -10.91
C SER A 85 -19.15 -14.02 -10.86
N GLN A 86 -19.91 -15.09 -10.58
CA GLN A 86 -19.40 -16.47 -10.50
C GLN A 86 -18.90 -17.04 -11.84
N ARG A 87 -18.97 -16.27 -12.93
CA ARG A 87 -18.39 -16.67 -14.22
C ARG A 87 -16.86 -16.65 -14.19
N PHE A 88 -16.27 -15.90 -13.26
CA PHE A 88 -14.83 -15.88 -13.05
C PHE A 88 -14.42 -16.98 -12.08
N SER A 89 -13.30 -17.65 -12.37
CA SER A 89 -12.61 -18.45 -11.37
C SER A 89 -11.89 -17.51 -10.41
N HIS A 90 -12.13 -17.69 -9.11
CA HIS A 90 -11.57 -16.86 -8.07
C HIS A 90 -10.39 -17.56 -7.43
N PHE A 91 -9.26 -16.88 -7.35
CA PHE A 91 -8.04 -17.38 -6.73
C PHE A 91 -7.52 -16.36 -5.72
N THR A 92 -6.99 -16.85 -4.61
CA THR A 92 -6.30 -16.03 -3.62
C THR A 92 -4.81 -16.31 -3.74
N ILE A 93 -3.99 -15.26 -3.92
CA ILE A 93 -2.54 -15.40 -3.82
C ILE A 93 -2.21 -15.57 -2.34
N THR A 94 -1.65 -16.72 -1.98
CA THR A 94 -1.21 -17.03 -0.62
C THR A 94 0.21 -16.52 -0.39
N GLU A 95 0.63 -16.52 0.87
CA GLU A 95 2.02 -16.27 1.24
C GLU A 95 2.97 -17.25 0.53
N MET A 96 4.20 -16.80 0.31
CA MET A 96 5.26 -17.66 -0.21
C MET A 96 5.65 -18.72 0.82
N GLU A 97 5.69 -19.96 0.36
CA GLU A 97 6.21 -21.08 1.15
C GLU A 97 7.73 -20.96 1.35
N PRO A 98 8.31 -21.60 2.38
CA PRO A 98 9.74 -21.52 2.67
C PRO A 98 10.64 -21.81 1.46
N GLU A 99 10.30 -22.80 0.63
CA GLU A 99 11.09 -23.12 -0.57
C GLU A 99 10.95 -22.06 -1.67
N GLN A 100 9.83 -21.33 -1.71
CA GLN A 100 9.65 -20.19 -2.61
C GLN A 100 10.48 -18.99 -2.13
N VAL A 101 10.52 -18.74 -0.82
CA VAL A 101 11.37 -17.71 -0.19
C VAL A 101 12.84 -17.97 -0.52
N GLU A 102 13.33 -19.19 -0.32
CA GLU A 102 14.73 -19.52 -0.62
C GLU A 102 15.08 -19.30 -2.10
N ARG A 103 14.21 -19.79 -3.01
CA ARG A 103 14.41 -19.59 -4.46
C ARG A 103 14.34 -18.12 -4.86
N PHE A 104 13.49 -17.33 -4.20
CA PHE A 104 13.41 -15.89 -4.42
C PHE A 104 14.74 -15.24 -4.07
N LEU A 105 15.29 -15.52 -2.88
CA LEU A 105 16.55 -14.94 -2.42
C LEU A 105 17.73 -15.31 -3.34
N ASP A 106 17.85 -16.58 -3.73
CA ASP A 106 18.92 -17.02 -4.62
C ASP A 106 18.88 -16.29 -5.98
N ARG A 107 17.68 -16.12 -6.55
CA ARG A 107 17.51 -15.41 -7.81
C ARG A 107 17.70 -13.91 -7.68
N TRP A 108 17.18 -13.33 -6.60
CA TRP A 108 17.26 -11.90 -6.35
C TRP A 108 18.70 -11.46 -6.12
N CYS A 109 19.44 -12.14 -5.24
CA CYS A 109 20.86 -11.87 -4.98
C CYS A 109 21.68 -11.95 -6.28
N LEU A 110 21.46 -12.99 -7.10
CA LEU A 110 22.14 -13.13 -8.39
C LEU A 110 21.78 -12.01 -9.38
N ALA A 111 20.51 -11.63 -9.45
CA ALA A 111 20.06 -10.55 -10.32
C ALA A 111 20.67 -9.20 -9.91
N VAL A 112 20.76 -8.93 -8.61
CA VAL A 112 21.36 -7.70 -8.07
C VAL A 112 22.86 -7.64 -8.36
N GLU A 113 23.61 -8.73 -8.15
CA GLU A 113 25.05 -8.77 -8.48
C GLU A 113 25.31 -8.53 -9.97
N LYS A 114 24.49 -9.11 -10.84
CA LYS A 114 24.54 -8.86 -12.29
C LYS A 114 24.26 -7.39 -12.64
N ALA A 115 23.25 -6.79 -12.01
CA ALA A 115 22.85 -5.42 -12.29
C ALA A 115 23.87 -4.40 -11.79
N GLN A 116 24.46 -4.62 -10.62
CA GLN A 116 25.42 -3.69 -10.02
C GLN A 116 26.83 -3.81 -10.62
N ARG A 117 27.21 -4.99 -11.09
CA ARG A 117 28.54 -5.26 -11.64
C ARG A 117 28.45 -5.97 -12.98
N PRO A 118 27.88 -5.33 -14.01
CA PRO A 118 27.65 -5.97 -15.32
C PRO A 118 28.94 -6.45 -16.00
N ASP A 119 30.10 -5.89 -15.62
CA ASP A 119 31.41 -6.25 -16.18
C ASP A 119 32.13 -7.37 -15.41
N ALA A 120 31.58 -7.83 -14.27
CA ALA A 120 32.19 -8.89 -13.49
C ALA A 120 31.95 -10.28 -14.12
N SER A 121 32.78 -11.25 -13.74
CA SER A 121 32.66 -12.61 -14.27
C SER A 121 31.42 -13.34 -13.72
N GLN A 122 30.90 -14.32 -14.47
CA GLN A 122 29.81 -15.18 -14.00
C GLN A 122 30.15 -15.89 -12.68
N HIS A 123 31.42 -16.29 -12.49
CA HIS A 123 31.87 -16.92 -11.25
C HIS A 123 31.77 -15.95 -10.06
N TYR A 124 32.18 -14.68 -10.27
CA TYR A 124 32.08 -13.64 -9.26
C TYR A 124 30.62 -13.40 -8.84
N TRP A 125 29.71 -13.23 -9.81
CA TRP A 125 28.28 -13.03 -9.51
C TRP A 125 27.71 -14.19 -8.70
N GLN A 126 28.02 -15.42 -9.07
CA GLN A 126 27.50 -16.59 -8.38
C GLN A 126 28.05 -16.67 -6.95
N GLN A 127 29.36 -16.46 -6.76
CA GLN A 127 29.99 -16.52 -5.45
C GLN A 127 29.40 -15.49 -4.47
N GLU A 128 29.28 -14.23 -4.89
CA GLU A 128 28.74 -13.17 -4.02
C GLU A 128 27.24 -13.34 -3.77
N ALA A 129 26.49 -13.76 -4.79
CA ALA A 129 25.06 -14.03 -4.64
C ALA A 129 24.80 -15.19 -3.67
N ASP A 130 25.56 -16.29 -3.79
CA ASP A 130 25.46 -17.44 -2.88
C ASP A 130 25.85 -17.07 -1.46
N HIS A 131 26.84 -16.19 -1.28
CA HIS A 131 27.24 -15.66 0.02
C HIS A 131 26.10 -14.85 0.65
N GLN A 132 25.60 -13.83 -0.05
CA GLN A 132 24.54 -12.96 0.47
C GLN A 132 23.23 -13.71 0.72
N SER A 133 22.86 -14.61 -0.19
CA SER A 133 21.65 -15.43 -0.02
C SER A 133 21.76 -16.29 1.24
N ARG A 134 22.93 -16.90 1.50
CA ARG A 134 23.15 -17.71 2.70
C ARG A 134 23.05 -16.89 3.99
N GLU A 135 23.73 -15.75 4.07
CA GLU A 135 23.67 -14.87 5.24
C GLU A 135 22.24 -14.39 5.52
N LEU A 136 21.51 -14.02 4.47
CA LEU A 136 20.13 -13.58 4.58
C LEU A 136 19.21 -14.71 5.08
N LYS A 137 19.38 -15.94 4.56
CA LYS A 137 18.66 -17.14 5.03
C LYS A 137 18.96 -17.42 6.50
N GLU A 138 20.21 -17.30 6.93
CA GLU A 138 20.62 -17.48 8.33
C GLU A 138 20.00 -16.40 9.23
N ALA A 139 20.02 -15.13 8.82
CA ALA A 139 19.42 -14.03 9.55
C ALA A 139 17.89 -14.17 9.67
N ILE A 140 17.22 -14.66 8.63
CA ILE A 140 15.78 -14.98 8.66
C ILE A 140 15.51 -16.13 9.63
N ALA A 141 16.29 -17.22 9.54
CA ALA A 141 16.10 -18.40 10.39
C ALA A 141 16.33 -18.10 11.88
N ALA A 142 17.18 -17.13 12.20
CA ALA A 142 17.48 -16.72 13.57
C ALA A 142 16.35 -15.91 14.25
N SER A 143 15.32 -15.47 13.52
CA SER A 143 14.27 -14.61 14.06
C SER A 143 12.88 -14.96 13.51
N GLU A 144 12.03 -15.52 14.37
CA GLU A 144 10.63 -15.82 14.01
C GLU A 144 9.85 -14.56 13.56
N GLY A 145 10.18 -13.37 14.10
CA GLY A 145 9.57 -12.12 13.66
C GLY A 145 9.95 -11.74 12.23
N VAL A 146 11.22 -11.95 11.85
CA VAL A 146 11.68 -11.76 10.47
C VAL A 146 11.02 -12.78 9.56
N LYS A 147 11.01 -14.06 9.96
CA LYS A 147 10.42 -15.17 9.21
C LYS A 147 8.96 -14.92 8.83
N ARG A 148 8.14 -14.40 9.75
CA ARG A 148 6.73 -14.03 9.47
C ARG A 148 6.56 -13.02 8.34
N MET A 149 7.56 -12.18 8.06
CA MET A 149 7.48 -11.19 6.98
C MET A 149 7.87 -11.78 5.62
N THR A 150 8.59 -12.91 5.58
CA THR A 150 9.17 -13.44 4.34
C THR A 150 8.14 -14.03 3.36
N GLY A 151 6.95 -14.39 3.86
CA GLY A 151 5.84 -14.84 3.02
C GLY A 151 5.35 -13.78 2.03
N ASN A 152 5.59 -12.49 2.31
CA ASN A 152 5.28 -11.40 1.40
C ASN A 152 6.52 -11.05 0.53
N PRO A 153 6.46 -11.18 -0.82
CA PRO A 153 7.59 -10.90 -1.70
C PRO A 153 8.15 -9.48 -1.58
N LEU A 154 7.31 -8.48 -1.32
CA LEU A 154 7.73 -7.10 -1.15
C LEU A 154 8.54 -6.95 0.14
N LEU A 155 8.03 -7.45 1.27
CA LEU A 155 8.73 -7.40 2.55
C LEU A 155 10.05 -8.17 2.48
N LEU A 156 10.08 -9.32 1.80
CA LEU A 156 11.30 -10.09 1.56
C LEU A 156 12.32 -9.30 0.73
N THR A 157 11.87 -8.56 -0.29
CA THR A 157 12.73 -7.68 -1.10
C THR A 157 13.35 -6.57 -0.25
N ILE A 158 12.55 -5.96 0.63
CA ILE A 158 13.01 -4.89 1.53
C ILE A 158 14.01 -5.45 2.56
N LEU A 159 13.73 -6.62 3.15
CA LEU A 159 14.67 -7.31 4.04
C LEU A 159 16.01 -7.58 3.34
N ALA A 160 15.97 -8.08 2.11
CA ALA A 160 17.17 -8.36 1.33
C ALA A 160 17.97 -7.08 1.03
N LEU A 161 17.29 -5.96 0.73
CA LEU A 161 17.90 -4.66 0.53
C LEU A 161 18.58 -4.14 1.81
N ILE A 162 17.90 -4.18 2.95
CA ILE A 162 18.42 -3.72 4.26
C ILE A 162 19.64 -4.55 4.69
N HIS A 163 19.55 -5.88 4.55
CA HIS A 163 20.66 -6.77 4.88
C HIS A 163 21.90 -6.47 4.05
N ARG A 164 21.72 -6.25 2.74
CA ARG A 164 22.83 -5.88 1.83
C ARG A 164 23.55 -4.61 2.29
N ASN A 165 22.83 -3.69 2.91
CA ASN A 165 23.39 -2.43 3.41
C ASN A 165 23.97 -2.56 4.83
N GLY A 166 24.15 -3.80 5.32
CA GLY A 166 24.83 -4.10 6.58
C GLY A 166 23.97 -3.85 7.83
N SER A 167 22.68 -3.58 7.65
CA SER A 167 21.76 -3.31 8.76
C SER A 167 21.16 -4.61 9.30
N ARG A 168 20.92 -4.65 10.62
CA ARG A 168 20.28 -5.79 11.27
C ARG A 168 18.81 -5.88 10.86
N LEU A 169 18.35 -7.09 10.50
CA LEU A 169 16.97 -7.30 10.11
C LEU A 169 16.00 -7.02 11.28
N PRO A 170 14.98 -6.18 11.08
CA PRO A 170 13.97 -5.89 12.09
C PRO A 170 12.98 -7.04 12.22
N ASN A 171 12.37 -7.19 13.40
CA ASN A 171 11.38 -8.22 13.70
C ASN A 171 9.91 -7.74 13.60
N GLN A 172 9.70 -6.47 13.21
CA GLN A 172 8.39 -5.83 13.06
C GLN A 172 8.28 -5.15 11.68
N ARG A 173 7.12 -5.29 11.04
CA ARG A 173 6.84 -4.70 9.70
C ARG A 173 7.05 -3.19 9.67
N VAL A 174 6.60 -2.49 10.69
CA VAL A 174 6.74 -1.03 10.76
C VAL A 174 8.21 -0.59 10.83
N LYS A 175 9.04 -1.32 11.58
CA LYS A 175 10.48 -1.05 11.66
C LYS A 175 11.21 -1.44 10.38
N LEU A 176 10.68 -2.41 9.62
CA LEU A 176 11.15 -2.72 8.28
C LEU A 176 10.97 -1.56 7.32
N TYR A 177 9.79 -0.95 7.28
CA TYR A 177 9.56 0.21 6.43
C TYR A 177 10.37 1.43 6.87
N GLU A 178 10.52 1.65 8.18
CA GLU A 178 11.38 2.71 8.71
C GLU A 178 12.84 2.54 8.23
N LEU A 179 13.42 1.34 8.41
CA LEU A 179 14.76 1.04 7.94
C LEU A 179 14.88 1.13 6.42
N ALA A 180 13.83 0.78 5.67
CA ALA A 180 13.80 0.92 4.22
C ALA A 180 13.85 2.39 3.79
N VAL A 181 13.05 3.26 4.42
CA VAL A 181 13.08 4.69 4.14
C VAL A 181 14.42 5.29 4.53
N GLN A 182 14.93 4.98 5.72
CA GLN A 182 16.28 5.37 6.16
C GLN A 182 17.33 4.97 5.13
N THR A 183 17.35 3.70 4.75
CA THR A 183 18.26 3.15 3.75
C THR A 183 18.16 3.87 2.39
N LEU A 184 16.94 4.14 1.90
CA LEU A 184 16.72 4.83 0.63
C LEU A 184 17.08 6.31 0.70
N THR A 185 17.02 6.93 1.88
CA THR A 185 17.44 8.33 2.09
C THR A 185 18.95 8.49 2.31
N GLU A 186 19.59 7.52 2.98
CA GLU A 186 21.00 7.56 3.36
C GLU A 186 21.92 6.98 2.28
N ASP A 187 21.54 5.88 1.62
CA ASP A 187 22.52 4.92 1.07
C ASP A 187 22.65 4.87 -0.46
N TRP A 188 21.83 5.60 -1.23
CA TRP A 188 22.16 5.74 -2.67
C TRP A 188 23.49 6.51 -2.88
N GLN A 189 23.96 7.19 -1.82
CA GLN A 189 25.21 7.94 -1.74
C GLN A 189 26.48 7.08 -1.85
N LEU A 190 26.45 5.79 -1.49
CA LEU A 190 27.65 4.94 -1.59
C LEU A 190 27.91 4.43 -3.01
N SER A 191 26.88 4.36 -3.86
CA SER A 191 26.99 3.87 -5.25
C SER A 191 27.55 4.91 -6.24
N LYS A 192 27.62 6.18 -5.85
CA LYS A 192 28.20 7.28 -6.65
C LYS A 192 29.34 7.97 -5.90
N LYS A 193 30.39 7.23 -5.55
CA LYS A 193 31.72 7.82 -5.25
C LYS A 193 32.40 8.33 -6.54
N LEU A 194 31.72 9.22 -7.26
CA LEU A 194 32.32 10.01 -8.33
C LEU A 194 32.82 11.32 -7.71
N PRO A 195 34.12 11.65 -7.79
CA PRO A 195 34.63 12.93 -7.29
C PRO A 195 33.99 14.09 -8.05
N GLY A 196 33.37 15.03 -7.32
CA GLY A 196 32.86 16.29 -7.87
C GLY A 196 31.34 16.44 -7.97
N VAL A 197 30.54 15.48 -7.49
CA VAL A 197 29.09 15.66 -7.33
C VAL A 197 28.83 16.24 -5.94
N GLU A 198 28.30 17.46 -5.87
CA GLU A 198 27.80 18.04 -4.61
C GLU A 198 26.86 17.03 -3.94
N THR A 199 27.06 16.79 -2.64
CA THR A 199 26.28 15.86 -1.84
C THR A 199 24.79 16.22 -1.89
N LEU A 200 24.03 15.53 -2.75
CA LEU A 200 22.56 15.59 -2.85
C LEU A 200 21.91 14.87 -1.66
N VAL A 201 22.39 15.11 -0.44
CA VAL A 201 21.89 14.46 0.77
C VAL A 201 20.52 15.05 1.11
N LEU A 202 19.49 14.22 1.07
CA LEU A 202 18.21 14.54 1.70
C LEU A 202 18.23 13.94 3.10
N LYS A 203 17.95 14.78 4.11
CA LYS A 203 17.80 14.30 5.48
C LYS A 203 16.48 13.55 5.58
N GLU A 204 16.47 12.41 6.27
CA GLU A 204 15.25 11.65 6.58
C GLU A 204 14.17 12.57 7.16
N SER A 205 14.54 13.47 8.07
CA SER A 205 13.59 14.42 8.68
C SER A 205 12.90 15.33 7.66
N GLN A 206 13.62 15.78 6.62
CA GLN A 206 13.02 16.60 5.55
C GLN A 206 12.09 15.76 4.67
N VAL A 207 12.48 14.52 4.38
CA VAL A 207 11.66 13.58 3.60
C VAL A 207 10.38 13.26 4.37
N MET A 208 10.45 12.94 5.65
CA MET A 208 9.28 12.70 6.50
C MET A 208 8.38 13.93 6.59
N ALA A 209 8.95 15.11 6.86
CA ALA A 209 8.19 16.34 7.04
C ALA A 209 7.36 16.73 5.80
N LEU A 210 7.84 16.41 4.59
CA LEU A 210 7.13 16.73 3.36
C LEU A 210 6.32 15.56 2.79
N LEU A 211 6.86 14.34 2.80
CA LEU A 211 6.19 13.18 2.20
C LEU A 211 5.12 12.54 3.09
N ALA A 212 5.22 12.63 4.42
CA ALA A 212 4.18 12.10 5.31
C ALA A 212 2.82 12.80 5.11
N PRO A 213 2.72 14.14 5.25
CA PRO A 213 1.46 14.85 4.97
C PRO A 213 1.04 14.78 3.51
N LEU A 214 1.99 14.70 2.56
CA LEU A 214 1.64 14.48 1.15
C LEU A 214 1.01 13.10 0.95
N ALA A 215 1.56 12.05 1.56
CA ALA A 215 1.06 10.70 1.46
C ALA A 215 -0.34 10.59 2.03
N ASP A 216 -0.58 11.13 3.23
CA ASP A 216 -1.92 11.17 3.82
C ASP A 216 -2.94 11.87 2.89
N TRP A 217 -2.59 13.06 2.40
CA TRP A 217 -3.45 13.79 1.46
C TRP A 217 -3.69 13.02 0.16
N MET A 218 -2.65 12.40 -0.42
CA MET A 218 -2.78 11.58 -1.62
C MET A 218 -3.64 10.34 -1.34
N HIS A 219 -3.48 9.73 -0.18
CA HIS A 219 -4.21 8.53 0.21
C HIS A 219 -5.70 8.81 0.29
N GLU A 220 -6.08 9.98 0.82
CA GLU A 220 -7.46 10.44 0.90
C GLU A 220 -8.03 10.85 -0.48
N HIS A 221 -7.27 11.63 -1.26
CA HIS A 221 -7.83 12.35 -2.41
C HIS A 221 -7.47 11.78 -3.79
N LYS A 222 -6.46 10.90 -3.89
CA LYS A 222 -5.87 10.48 -5.18
C LYS A 222 -5.94 8.97 -5.37
N PRO A 223 -7.07 8.45 -5.91
CA PRO A 223 -7.27 7.02 -5.90
C PRO A 223 -6.29 6.13 -6.63
N SER A 224 -5.81 6.64 -7.76
CA SER A 224 -4.79 6.02 -8.56
C SER A 224 -3.39 6.01 -7.91
N GLY A 225 -3.21 6.66 -6.74
CA GLY A 225 -1.89 6.95 -6.19
C GLY A 225 -1.07 7.91 -7.07
N LEU A 226 -1.72 8.57 -8.04
CA LEU A 226 -1.10 9.50 -8.99
C LEU A 226 -1.72 10.89 -8.87
N VAL A 227 -0.86 11.90 -9.01
CA VAL A 227 -1.21 13.31 -8.90
C VAL A 227 -0.44 14.12 -9.94
N SER A 228 -1.04 15.17 -10.46
CA SER A 228 -0.38 16.00 -11.48
C SER A 228 0.79 16.80 -10.88
N GLU A 229 1.80 17.09 -11.69
CA GLU A 229 2.95 17.88 -11.24
C GLU A 229 2.56 19.23 -10.60
N PRO A 230 1.63 20.04 -11.16
CA PRO A 230 1.21 21.29 -10.54
C PRO A 230 0.57 21.10 -9.16
N GLU A 231 -0.31 20.10 -9.01
CA GLU A 231 -0.98 19.81 -7.73
C GLU A 231 0.01 19.34 -6.66
N VAL A 232 1.01 18.51 -7.03
CA VAL A 232 2.07 18.11 -6.08
C VAL A 232 2.83 19.32 -5.59
N ARG A 233 3.22 20.21 -6.50
CA ARG A 233 3.99 21.42 -6.17
C ARG A 233 3.21 22.34 -5.25
N GLU A 234 1.94 22.58 -5.57
CA GLU A 234 1.02 23.37 -4.75
C GLU A 234 0.90 22.75 -3.35
N LYS A 235 0.61 21.44 -3.27
CA LYS A 235 0.42 20.78 -1.98
C LYS A 235 1.70 20.77 -1.13
N LEU A 236 2.84 20.50 -1.74
CA LEU A 236 4.13 20.55 -1.05
C LEU A 236 4.51 21.97 -0.61
N ALA A 237 4.19 22.99 -1.41
CA ALA A 237 4.41 24.38 -1.05
C ALA A 237 3.55 24.80 0.15
N GLN A 238 2.28 24.37 0.19
CA GLN A 238 1.41 24.57 1.35
C GLN A 238 1.99 23.92 2.61
N ILE A 239 2.35 22.63 2.52
CA ILE A 239 2.96 21.90 3.64
C ILE A 239 4.24 22.61 4.12
N HIS A 240 5.12 23.00 3.19
CA HIS A 240 6.37 23.68 3.53
C HIS A 240 6.14 25.07 4.15
N GLY A 241 5.17 25.84 3.62
CA GLY A 241 4.79 27.14 4.16
C GLY A 241 4.26 27.04 5.58
N GLU A 242 3.36 26.08 5.83
CA GLU A 242 2.82 25.80 7.18
C GLU A 242 3.91 25.40 8.18
N LEU A 243 4.88 24.56 7.77
CA LEU A 243 5.96 24.10 8.64
C LEU A 243 6.97 25.19 9.00
N ASN A 244 7.17 26.18 8.12
CA ASN A 244 8.22 27.19 8.27
C ASN A 244 7.70 28.62 8.50
N ASP A 245 6.37 28.80 8.56
CA ASP A 245 5.71 30.12 8.62
C ASP A 245 6.12 31.02 7.44
N GLU A 246 6.14 30.43 6.23
CA GLU A 246 6.51 31.07 4.97
C GLU A 246 5.33 31.14 3.99
N ASP A 247 5.31 32.16 3.12
CA ASP A 247 4.34 32.26 2.03
C ASP A 247 4.56 31.14 1.00
N PRO A 248 3.58 30.22 0.80
CA PRO A 248 3.68 29.14 -0.19
C PRO A 248 3.93 29.63 -1.62
N ASP A 249 3.49 30.85 -1.96
CA ASP A 249 3.62 31.43 -3.29
C ASP A 249 4.96 32.15 -3.49
N SER A 250 5.80 32.23 -2.45
CA SER A 250 7.11 32.87 -2.56
C SER A 250 8.06 32.12 -3.49
N GLU A 251 8.89 32.86 -4.24
CA GLU A 251 9.89 32.27 -5.14
C GLU A 251 10.86 31.33 -4.39
N SER A 252 11.16 31.64 -3.13
CA SER A 252 12.00 30.81 -2.25
C SER A 252 11.38 29.43 -2.01
N VAL A 253 10.12 29.38 -1.56
CA VAL A 253 9.41 28.11 -1.30
C VAL A 253 9.29 27.30 -2.59
N GLN A 254 8.88 27.94 -3.69
CA GLN A 254 8.75 27.27 -4.98
C GLN A 254 10.08 26.65 -5.43
N TRP A 255 11.20 27.37 -5.28
CA TRP A 255 12.54 26.83 -5.58
C TRP A 255 12.88 25.63 -4.69
N GLN A 256 12.66 25.73 -3.37
CA GLN A 256 12.92 24.64 -2.42
C GLN A 256 12.10 23.39 -2.73
N ILE A 257 10.83 23.54 -3.07
CA ILE A 257 9.96 22.41 -3.42
C ILE A 257 10.46 21.70 -4.67
N ASN A 258 10.91 22.43 -5.69
CA ASN A 258 11.36 21.77 -6.90
C ASN A 258 12.83 21.34 -6.92
N ASP A 259 13.64 21.87 -6.01
CA ASP A 259 14.87 21.21 -5.59
C ASP A 259 14.59 19.92 -4.81
N PHE A 260 13.64 19.91 -3.87
CA PHE A 260 13.24 18.72 -3.12
C PHE A 260 12.71 17.61 -4.02
N LEU A 261 11.73 17.89 -4.89
CA LEU A 261 11.18 16.92 -5.84
C LEU A 261 12.25 16.33 -6.76
N ARG A 262 13.17 17.18 -7.24
CA ARG A 262 14.31 16.73 -8.04
C ARG A 262 15.19 15.76 -7.24
N ARG A 263 15.58 16.13 -6.03
CA ARG A 263 16.43 15.30 -5.16
C ARG A 263 15.75 13.98 -4.81
N VAL A 264 14.50 13.99 -4.32
CA VAL A 264 13.79 12.75 -3.93
C VAL A 264 13.73 11.78 -5.09
N ARG A 265 13.41 12.26 -6.30
CA ARG A 265 13.39 11.45 -7.51
C ARG A 265 14.78 10.91 -7.88
N GLU A 266 15.81 11.74 -7.77
CA GLU A 266 17.18 11.42 -8.23
C GLU A 266 18.03 10.68 -7.18
N THR A 267 17.63 10.66 -5.91
CA THR A 267 18.46 10.13 -4.81
C THR A 267 17.78 9.13 -3.88
N THR A 268 16.46 9.06 -3.82
CA THR A 268 15.78 8.05 -2.99
C THR A 268 14.89 7.12 -3.81
N GLY A 269 14.33 7.63 -4.91
CA GLY A 269 13.35 6.90 -5.71
C GLY A 269 12.03 6.66 -5.01
N LEU A 270 11.80 7.21 -3.80
CA LEU A 270 10.57 7.01 -3.02
C LEU A 270 9.35 7.64 -3.69
N PHE A 271 9.53 8.81 -4.29
CA PHE A 271 8.51 9.57 -4.99
C PHE A 271 9.00 9.97 -6.38
N VAL A 272 8.29 9.55 -7.43
CA VAL A 272 8.79 9.57 -8.81
C VAL A 272 7.70 9.99 -9.79
N GLU A 273 8.14 10.43 -10.97
CA GLU A 273 7.27 10.63 -12.12
C GLU A 273 6.96 9.24 -12.74
N ARG A 274 5.69 8.81 -12.65
CA ARG A 274 5.22 7.49 -13.12
C ARG A 274 4.79 7.52 -14.58
N ALA A 275 4.34 8.68 -15.06
CA ALA A 275 4.03 8.99 -16.44
C ALA A 275 4.28 10.49 -16.67
N PRO A 276 4.42 10.98 -17.91
CA PRO A 276 4.68 12.40 -18.18
C PRO A 276 3.72 13.33 -17.43
N GLY A 277 4.26 14.12 -16.49
CA GLY A 277 3.51 15.07 -15.65
C GLY A 277 2.64 14.45 -14.55
N SER A 278 2.76 13.14 -14.28
CA SER A 278 2.03 12.41 -13.24
C SER A 278 2.99 11.77 -12.25
N TYR A 279 2.89 12.19 -10.99
CA TYR A 279 3.78 11.82 -9.90
C TYR A 279 3.07 10.89 -8.91
N GLY A 280 3.85 10.05 -8.22
CA GLY A 280 3.36 9.20 -7.14
C GLY A 280 4.49 8.47 -6.43
N PHE A 281 4.14 7.77 -5.35
CA PHE A 281 5.09 6.89 -4.67
C PHE A 281 5.52 5.74 -5.60
N MET A 282 6.75 5.27 -5.46
CA MET A 282 7.26 4.16 -6.28
C MET A 282 6.43 2.87 -6.09
N HIS A 283 5.87 2.71 -4.90
CA HIS A 283 4.99 1.63 -4.50
C HIS A 283 3.99 2.13 -3.46
N LEU A 284 2.74 1.66 -3.54
CA LEU A 284 1.66 2.03 -2.62
C LEU A 284 2.03 1.82 -1.14
N THR A 285 2.81 0.79 -0.85
CA THR A 285 3.31 0.53 0.52
C THR A 285 4.13 1.66 1.12
N PHE A 286 4.88 2.43 0.31
CA PHE A 286 5.57 3.61 0.84
C PHE A 286 4.58 4.73 1.12
N GLU A 287 3.59 4.96 0.24
CA GLU A 287 2.49 5.89 0.54
C GLU A 287 1.80 5.50 1.84
N GLU A 288 1.44 4.22 2.02
CA GLU A 288 0.79 3.70 3.23
C GLU A 288 1.66 3.89 4.48
N TYR A 289 2.97 3.69 4.37
CA TYR A 289 3.89 3.94 5.47
C TYR A 289 4.00 5.44 5.81
N PHE A 290 4.13 6.32 4.82
CA PHE A 290 4.21 7.76 5.04
C PHE A 290 2.89 8.33 5.59
N ALA A 291 1.74 7.84 5.12
CA ALA A 291 0.43 8.17 5.69
C ALA A 291 0.33 7.67 7.15
N ALA A 292 0.78 6.44 7.43
CA ALA A 292 0.84 5.93 8.79
C ALA A 292 1.71 6.79 9.72
N ARG A 293 2.83 7.31 9.20
CA ARG A 293 3.70 8.23 9.93
C ARG A 293 3.01 9.55 10.23
N TYR A 294 2.32 10.12 9.25
CA TYR A 294 1.52 11.32 9.46
C TYR A 294 0.48 11.10 10.57
N ILE A 295 -0.31 10.02 10.51
CA ILE A 295 -1.28 9.68 11.56
C ILE A 295 -0.59 9.62 12.93
N ALA A 296 0.50 8.86 13.05
CA ALA A 296 1.14 8.63 14.34
C ALA A 296 1.82 9.86 14.96
N ASP A 297 2.20 10.83 14.14
CA ASP A 297 2.85 12.07 14.58
C ASP A 297 1.84 13.13 15.10
N ASN A 298 0.53 12.92 14.87
CA ASN A 298 -0.54 13.77 15.42
C ASN A 298 -0.78 13.52 16.92
N ASP A 299 -1.61 14.36 17.57
CA ASP A 299 -2.03 14.17 18.96
C ASP A 299 -3.03 13.01 19.12
N VAL A 300 -3.20 12.53 20.36
CA VAL A 300 -4.07 11.36 20.64
C VAL A 300 -5.52 11.58 20.21
N SER A 301 -6.08 12.79 20.37
CA SER A 301 -7.43 13.10 19.90
C SER A 301 -7.54 12.96 18.39
N ASP A 302 -6.59 13.53 17.67
CA ASP A 302 -6.64 13.63 16.21
C ASP A 302 -6.41 12.25 15.59
N ILE A 303 -5.52 11.43 16.17
CA ILE A 303 -5.36 10.02 15.81
C ILE A 303 -6.70 9.27 15.94
N LEU A 304 -7.44 9.48 17.04
CA LEU A 304 -8.73 8.82 17.24
C LEU A 304 -9.75 9.29 16.19
N ASP A 305 -9.78 10.58 15.87
CA ASP A 305 -10.71 11.15 14.91
C ASP A 305 -10.44 10.66 13.48
N ILE A 306 -9.17 10.62 13.06
CA ILE A 306 -8.76 10.06 11.77
C ILE A 306 -9.16 8.58 11.68
N ILE A 307 -8.81 7.77 12.69
CA ILE A 307 -9.11 6.33 12.67
C ILE A 307 -10.62 6.10 12.71
N ASN A 308 -11.39 6.84 13.50
CA ASN A 308 -12.84 6.68 13.55
C ASN A 308 -13.52 7.05 12.22
N SER A 309 -12.95 8.01 11.48
CA SER A 309 -13.45 8.40 10.17
C SER A 309 -13.20 7.33 9.11
N HIS A 310 -12.07 6.61 9.20
CA HIS A 310 -11.60 5.75 8.12
C HIS A 310 -11.54 4.24 8.43
N ARG A 311 -11.75 3.79 9.67
CA ARG A 311 -11.59 2.39 10.10
C ARG A 311 -12.46 1.36 9.38
N TYR A 312 -13.45 1.80 8.61
CA TYR A 312 -14.30 0.93 7.79
C TYR A 312 -13.94 0.95 6.30
N GLU A 313 -12.94 1.76 5.92
CA GLU A 313 -12.47 1.87 4.56
C GLU A 313 -11.27 0.96 4.34
N ALA A 314 -11.41 0.00 3.42
CA ALA A 314 -10.37 -0.98 3.09
C ALA A 314 -9.01 -0.34 2.71
N ARG A 315 -9.01 0.88 2.16
CA ARG A 315 -7.79 1.59 1.76
C ARG A 315 -6.93 1.96 2.98
N TRP A 316 -7.58 2.39 4.06
CA TRP A 316 -6.96 2.88 5.28
C TRP A 316 -6.56 1.77 6.27
N ASP A 317 -6.91 0.51 5.99
CA ASP A 317 -6.51 -0.64 6.82
C ASP A 317 -5.00 -0.65 7.10
N GLU A 318 -4.17 -0.61 6.06
CA GLU A 318 -2.72 -0.72 6.22
C GLU A 318 -2.09 0.54 6.87
N PRO A 319 -2.41 1.78 6.44
CA PRO A 319 -1.93 2.98 7.14
C PRO A 319 -2.27 2.99 8.64
N ILE A 320 -3.50 2.63 9.00
CA ILE A 320 -3.92 2.59 10.41
C ILE A 320 -3.14 1.52 11.18
N LEU A 321 -3.02 0.30 10.64
CA LEU A 321 -2.28 -0.78 11.31
C LEU A 321 -0.80 -0.44 11.48
N LEU A 322 -0.18 0.19 10.47
CA LEU A 322 1.20 0.65 10.55
C LEU A 322 1.37 1.79 11.56
N ALA A 323 0.43 2.74 11.64
CA ALA A 323 0.47 3.83 12.60
C ALA A 323 0.39 3.30 14.03
N LEU A 324 -0.54 2.37 14.28
CA LEU A 324 -0.69 1.70 15.57
C LEU A 324 0.52 0.84 15.93
N GLY A 325 1.09 0.14 14.94
CA GLY A 325 2.34 -0.61 15.09
C GLY A 325 3.51 0.29 15.49
N TYR A 326 3.66 1.45 14.83
CA TYR A 326 4.69 2.44 15.14
C TYR A 326 4.52 3.02 16.56
N LEU A 327 3.30 3.41 16.91
CA LEU A 327 2.99 3.93 18.25
C LEU A 327 3.24 2.87 19.34
N GLY A 328 2.98 1.60 19.02
CA GLY A 328 3.26 0.47 19.90
C GLY A 328 4.76 0.25 20.14
N SER A 329 5.59 0.41 19.11
CA SER A 329 7.05 0.28 19.24
C SER A 329 7.68 1.45 20.01
N GLU A 330 7.20 2.67 19.79
CA GLU A 330 7.76 3.89 20.43
C GLU A 330 7.22 4.13 21.84
N ASN A 331 5.90 3.95 22.05
CA ASN A 331 5.27 4.27 23.32
C ASN A 331 4.11 3.30 23.66
N PRO A 332 4.42 2.16 24.30
CA PRO A 332 3.44 1.16 24.71
C PRO A 332 2.29 1.69 25.59
N ARG A 333 2.48 2.80 26.32
CA ARG A 333 1.40 3.39 27.13
C ARG A 333 0.41 4.17 26.27
N ARG A 334 0.90 4.85 25.23
CA ARG A 334 0.09 5.64 24.30
C ARG A 334 -0.84 4.72 23.50
N ILE A 335 -0.31 3.62 22.96
CA ILE A 335 -1.13 2.63 22.22
C ILE A 335 -2.22 2.03 23.10
N ASN A 336 -1.95 1.71 24.38
CA ASN A 336 -2.98 1.14 25.25
C ASN A 336 -4.15 2.10 25.51
N LYS A 337 -3.90 3.41 25.61
CA LYS A 337 -4.97 4.41 25.71
C LYS A 337 -5.80 4.51 24.42
N LEU A 338 -5.13 4.50 23.28
CA LEU A 338 -5.78 4.54 21.96
C LEU A 338 -6.65 3.30 21.74
N VAL A 339 -6.13 2.11 22.02
CA VAL A 339 -6.83 0.85 21.88
C VAL A 339 -8.05 0.76 22.80
N GLN A 340 -7.95 1.27 24.04
CA GLN A 340 -9.13 1.43 24.90
C GLN A 340 -10.18 2.37 24.30
N GLY A 341 -9.76 3.44 23.61
CA GLY A 341 -10.65 4.32 22.87
C GLY A 341 -11.35 3.61 21.70
N PHE A 342 -10.60 2.90 20.86
CA PHE A 342 -11.14 2.19 19.69
C PHE A 342 -12.12 1.07 20.07
N PHE A 343 -11.85 0.38 21.17
CA PHE A 343 -12.66 -0.77 21.59
C PHE A 343 -13.76 -0.40 22.56
N LYS A 344 -13.87 0.88 22.96
CA LYS A 344 -14.98 1.37 23.79
C LYS A 344 -16.37 1.00 23.25
N PRO A 345 -16.64 1.04 21.92
CA PRO A 345 -17.93 0.57 21.38
C PRO A 345 -18.21 -0.92 21.62
N LEU A 346 -17.16 -1.73 21.90
CA LEU A 346 -17.28 -3.15 22.21
C LEU A 346 -17.58 -3.41 23.69
N ASP A 347 -17.43 -2.44 24.58
CA ASP A 347 -17.63 -2.65 26.04
C ASP A 347 -19.07 -3.11 26.36
N ASP A 348 -20.03 -2.61 25.59
CA ASP A 348 -21.46 -2.96 25.71
C ASP A 348 -21.79 -4.35 25.11
N TYR A 349 -20.87 -4.96 24.36
CA TYR A 349 -21.08 -6.26 23.74
C TYR A 349 -20.67 -7.41 24.68
N GLN A 350 -21.67 -7.93 25.39
CA GLN A 350 -21.54 -9.08 26.31
C GLN A 350 -22.65 -10.12 26.08
N PRO A 351 -22.61 -10.86 24.95
CA PRO A 351 -23.66 -11.81 24.61
C PRO A 351 -23.72 -12.97 25.61
N ARG A 352 -24.93 -13.40 25.99
CA ARG A 352 -25.17 -14.56 26.87
C ARG A 352 -25.60 -15.76 26.03
N ILE A 353 -24.62 -16.50 25.50
CA ILE A 353 -24.84 -17.62 24.56
C ILE A 353 -25.64 -18.78 25.19
N ASP A 354 -25.58 -18.94 26.52
CA ASP A 354 -26.35 -19.97 27.25
C ASP A 354 -27.88 -19.84 27.08
N HIS A 355 -28.35 -18.69 26.56
CA HIS A 355 -29.77 -18.36 26.45
C HIS A 355 -30.21 -17.90 25.04
N GLY A 356 -29.38 -18.09 24.00
CA GLY A 356 -29.74 -17.78 22.62
C GLY A 356 -28.57 -17.85 21.64
N GLU A 357 -28.84 -17.55 20.36
CA GLU A 357 -27.84 -17.55 19.29
C GLU A 357 -27.53 -16.12 18.81
N ILE A 358 -26.26 -15.88 18.45
CA ILE A 358 -25.85 -14.68 17.73
C ILE A 358 -26.17 -14.87 16.24
N LYS A 359 -26.82 -13.88 15.64
CA LYS A 359 -27.31 -13.96 14.25
C LYS A 359 -26.84 -12.76 13.45
N ILE A 360 -26.51 -13.02 12.19
CA ILE A 360 -26.24 -12.00 11.19
C ILE A 360 -27.50 -11.82 10.34
N ARG A 361 -28.10 -10.63 10.38
CA ARG A 361 -29.32 -10.30 9.63
C ARG A 361 -29.00 -9.28 8.55
N LYS A 362 -29.49 -9.51 7.33
CA LYS A 362 -29.49 -8.50 6.27
C LYS A 362 -30.70 -7.59 6.42
N THR A 363 -30.49 -6.29 6.40
CA THR A 363 -31.56 -5.30 6.33
C THR A 363 -32.00 -5.08 4.87
N SER A 364 -33.13 -4.41 4.69
CA SER A 364 -33.64 -3.98 3.39
C SER A 364 -32.69 -3.03 2.64
N SER A 365 -31.73 -2.40 3.33
CA SER A 365 -30.72 -1.48 2.77
C SER A 365 -29.41 -2.14 2.34
N LYS A 366 -29.30 -3.49 2.36
CA LYS A 366 -28.05 -4.27 2.21
C LYS A 366 -27.07 -4.20 3.38
N ASP A 367 -27.38 -3.44 4.43
CA ASP A 367 -26.56 -3.43 5.64
C ASP A 367 -26.69 -4.75 6.41
N VAL A 368 -25.58 -5.14 7.03
CA VAL A 368 -25.49 -6.36 7.82
C VAL A 368 -25.53 -5.96 9.29
N VAL A 369 -26.51 -6.46 10.02
CA VAL A 369 -26.71 -6.18 11.44
C VAL A 369 -26.41 -7.42 12.25
N LEU A 370 -25.62 -7.26 13.31
CA LEU A 370 -25.39 -8.31 14.29
C LEU A 370 -26.50 -8.26 15.35
N VAL A 371 -27.11 -9.40 15.65
CA VAL A 371 -28.19 -9.54 16.64
C VAL A 371 -27.75 -10.55 17.69
N TRP A 372 -27.82 -10.21 18.97
CA TRP A 372 -27.35 -11.09 20.06
C TRP A 372 -28.29 -11.09 21.28
N PRO A 373 -28.33 -12.20 22.04
CA PRO A 373 -29.16 -12.32 23.23
C PRO A 373 -28.54 -11.59 24.43
N VAL A 374 -29.39 -10.93 25.21
CA VAL A 374 -29.05 -10.26 26.47
C VAL A 374 -30.04 -10.70 27.54
N LEU A 375 -29.54 -10.94 28.75
CA LEU A 375 -30.38 -11.31 29.89
C LEU A 375 -30.78 -10.05 30.66
N GLY A 376 -32.08 -9.75 30.70
CA GLY A 376 -32.62 -8.66 31.52
C GLY A 376 -32.66 -9.02 33.00
N GLU A 377 -32.81 -8.00 33.86
CA GLU A 377 -32.83 -8.14 35.33
C GLU A 377 -33.90 -9.15 35.84
N ASN A 378 -34.98 -9.34 35.07
CA ASN A 378 -36.06 -10.27 35.40
C ASN A 378 -35.86 -11.70 34.85
N SER A 379 -34.63 -12.08 34.46
CA SER A 379 -34.33 -13.36 33.78
C SER A 379 -35.06 -13.56 32.44
N THR A 380 -35.54 -12.48 31.82
CA THR A 380 -36.10 -12.50 30.48
C THR A 380 -35.01 -12.28 29.44
N VAL A 381 -35.01 -13.09 28.37
CA VAL A 381 -34.06 -12.93 27.26
C VAL A 381 -34.62 -11.88 26.29
N SER A 382 -33.89 -10.78 26.11
CA SER A 382 -34.12 -9.82 25.04
C SER A 382 -33.03 -9.95 23.98
N TYR A 383 -33.24 -9.34 22.82
CA TYR A 383 -32.23 -9.27 21.77
C TYR A 383 -31.83 -7.82 21.54
N GLN A 384 -30.53 -7.59 21.45
CA GLN A 384 -29.97 -6.32 20.98
C GLN A 384 -29.48 -6.49 19.56
N GLU A 385 -29.45 -5.38 18.83
CA GLU A 385 -28.94 -5.34 17.47
C GLU A 385 -28.05 -4.11 17.26
N SER A 386 -26.98 -4.27 16.49
CA SER A 386 -26.09 -3.16 16.12
C SER A 386 -25.61 -3.30 14.67
N PRO A 387 -25.71 -2.22 13.87
CA PRO A 387 -25.21 -2.21 12.50
C PRO A 387 -23.69 -2.08 12.41
N SER A 388 -23.01 -1.48 13.41
CA SER A 388 -21.56 -1.25 13.37
C SER A 388 -20.76 -2.35 14.05
N LEU A 389 -21.35 -3.07 15.00
CA LEU A 389 -20.63 -3.97 15.90
C LEU A 389 -19.82 -5.05 15.17
N LEU A 390 -20.35 -5.58 14.05
CA LEU A 390 -19.61 -6.55 13.25
C LEU A 390 -18.35 -5.94 12.64
N GLN A 391 -18.44 -4.70 12.13
CA GLN A 391 -17.28 -3.98 11.58
C GLN A 391 -16.30 -3.59 12.69
N ASP A 392 -16.79 -3.18 13.86
CA ASP A 392 -15.99 -2.90 15.05
C ASP A 392 -15.18 -4.13 15.48
N LEU A 393 -15.81 -5.30 15.56
CA LEU A 393 -15.16 -6.58 15.88
C LEU A 393 -14.12 -6.96 14.81
N LEU A 394 -14.47 -6.83 13.52
CA LEU A 394 -13.53 -7.11 12.42
C LEU A 394 -12.29 -6.23 12.48
N PHE A 395 -12.47 -4.92 12.70
CA PHE A 395 -11.36 -3.97 12.88
C PHE A 395 -10.51 -4.36 14.10
N ALA A 396 -11.14 -4.66 15.23
CA ALA A 396 -10.44 -5.09 16.43
C ALA A 396 -9.61 -6.36 16.21
N GLY A 397 -10.15 -7.33 15.47
CA GLY A 397 -9.43 -8.53 15.06
C GLY A 397 -8.17 -8.22 14.24
N LYS A 398 -8.25 -7.30 13.26
CA LYS A 398 -7.08 -6.86 12.48
C LYS A 398 -6.01 -6.23 13.38
N VAL A 399 -6.41 -5.28 14.24
CA VAL A 399 -5.48 -4.61 15.16
C VAL A 399 -4.78 -5.61 16.07
N LEU A 400 -5.50 -6.58 16.64
CA LEU A 400 -4.91 -7.58 17.54
C LEU A 400 -3.99 -8.57 16.84
N ALA A 401 -4.17 -8.80 15.54
CA ALA A 401 -3.32 -9.68 14.75
C ALA A 401 -1.96 -9.04 14.44
N ASP A 402 -1.94 -7.74 14.16
CA ASP A 402 -0.74 -7.03 13.69
C ASP A 402 -0.07 -6.13 14.74
N VAL A 403 -0.77 -5.77 15.83
CA VAL A 403 -0.27 -4.83 16.85
C VAL A 403 -0.14 -5.51 18.22
N ASP A 404 1.02 -5.31 18.85
CA ASP A 404 1.25 -5.75 20.22
C ASP A 404 0.57 -4.80 21.22
N VAL A 405 -0.46 -5.33 21.88
CA VAL A 405 -1.26 -4.61 22.88
C VAL A 405 -1.24 -5.35 24.22
N ASN A 406 -1.66 -4.67 25.28
CA ASN A 406 -1.74 -5.28 26.61
C ASN A 406 -2.59 -6.57 26.61
N SER A 407 -2.10 -7.60 27.31
CA SER A 407 -2.72 -8.93 27.38
C SER A 407 -4.16 -8.93 27.89
N LYS A 408 -4.52 -8.04 28.82
CA LYS A 408 -5.89 -7.92 29.35
C LYS A 408 -6.85 -7.43 28.28
N ILE A 409 -6.46 -6.38 27.56
CA ILE A 409 -7.26 -5.81 26.46
C ILE A 409 -7.43 -6.87 25.37
N ARG A 410 -6.33 -7.52 24.98
CA ARG A 410 -6.33 -8.61 23.99
C ARG A 410 -7.28 -9.74 24.40
N SER A 411 -7.22 -10.21 25.64
CA SER A 411 -8.06 -11.31 26.12
C SER A 411 -9.56 -10.98 26.07
N THR A 412 -9.96 -9.78 26.49
CA THR A 412 -11.37 -9.36 26.47
C THR A 412 -11.93 -9.36 25.05
N VAL A 413 -11.20 -8.75 24.12
CA VAL A 413 -11.65 -8.62 22.72
C VAL A 413 -11.61 -9.97 21.99
N ILE A 414 -10.60 -10.81 22.24
CA ILE A 414 -10.58 -12.19 21.71
C ILE A 414 -11.80 -12.97 22.19
N GLN A 415 -12.18 -12.83 23.46
CA GLN A 415 -13.37 -13.51 23.98
C GLN A 415 -14.64 -13.06 23.24
N GLN A 416 -14.79 -11.76 22.97
CA GLN A 416 -15.90 -11.22 22.18
C GLN A 416 -15.91 -11.72 20.74
N LEU A 417 -14.73 -11.82 20.11
CA LEU A 417 -14.58 -12.40 18.78
C LEU A 417 -14.97 -13.88 18.77
N VAL A 418 -14.46 -14.68 19.71
CA VAL A 418 -14.75 -16.12 19.84
C VAL A 418 -16.23 -16.39 20.12
N TRP A 419 -16.91 -15.49 20.84
CA TRP A 419 -18.36 -15.62 21.02
C TRP A 419 -19.13 -15.38 19.72
N THR A 420 -18.61 -14.53 18.84
CA THR A 420 -19.29 -14.10 17.61
C THR A 420 -19.10 -15.05 16.43
N TYR A 421 -17.91 -15.67 16.34
CA TYR A 421 -17.51 -16.60 15.28
C TYR A 421 -17.66 -18.05 15.72
#